data_AF-A0A0L0HLY1-F1
#
_entry.id   AF-A0A0L0HLY1-F1
#
_cell.length_a   1.000
_cell.length_b   1.000
_cell.length_c   1.000
_cell.angle_alpha   90.00
_cell.angle_beta   90.00
_cell.angle_gamma   90.00
#
_symmetry.space_group_name_H-M   'P 1'
#
loop_
_entity.id
_entity.type
_entity.pdbx_description
1 polymer ?
#
loop_
_entity_poly.entity_id
_entity_poly.type
_entity_poly.pdbx_seq_one_letter_code
_entity_poly.pdbx_strand_id
1 'polypeptide(L)'
;MWNDLHKAIVERGSLTRDELVKVMEWKLSRGKFRPTLLAQVSSNPPDVVVGASRRGFSLVKESDESIIAALKELAKLKGVGPATASALLSAYNPSIPFMSDEALSLYSAKLQYTVPAYKNLLEKLRAQAAELNKREGSDNWTAGKCERAVWAWCIGKRFGLTEMGEDKGNGNDTGTPVTEEDGIPEKEEKRPSKSNDDDETTGLRRSKRRRKAADEDVS
;
A
#
# COMPACT_ATOMS: atom_id res chain seq x y z
N MET A 1 -5.11 -3.08 14.75
CA MET A 1 -5.57 -2.70 13.39
C MET A 1 -5.10 -3.67 12.30
N TRP A 2 -3.79 -3.80 12.00
CA TRP A 2 -3.32 -4.69 10.92
C TRP A 2 -3.49 -6.18 11.24
N ASN A 3 -3.25 -6.57 12.50
CA ASN A 3 -3.47 -7.94 12.96
C ASN A 3 -4.95 -8.35 12.91
N ASP A 4 -5.86 -7.43 13.24
CA ASP A 4 -7.31 -7.70 13.20
C ASP A 4 -7.79 -7.85 11.75
N LEU A 5 -7.27 -7.00 10.86
CA LEU A 5 -7.52 -7.10 9.43
C LEU A 5 -7.03 -8.45 8.87
N HIS A 6 -5.80 -8.85 9.20
CA HIS A 6 -5.24 -10.13 8.77
C HIS A 6 -6.14 -11.30 9.20
N LYS A 7 -6.49 -11.37 10.49
CA LYS A 7 -7.35 -12.42 11.03
C LYS A 7 -8.69 -12.49 10.29
N ALA A 8 -9.35 -11.35 10.10
CA ALA A 8 -10.64 -11.28 9.42
C ALA A 8 -10.58 -11.73 7.96
N ILE A 9 -9.54 -11.32 7.21
CA ILE A 9 -9.39 -11.69 5.80
C ILE A 9 -9.07 -13.19 5.66
N VAL A 10 -8.22 -13.74 6.53
CA VAL A 10 -7.87 -15.16 6.52
C VAL A 10 -9.08 -16.03 6.82
N GLU A 11 -9.82 -15.71 7.89
CA GLU A 11 -11.02 -16.44 8.28
C GLU A 11 -12.08 -16.44 7.17
N ARG A 12 -12.29 -15.30 6.53
CA ARG A 12 -13.28 -15.14 5.45
C ARG A 12 -12.78 -15.62 4.08
N GLY A 13 -11.47 -15.79 3.91
CA GLY A 13 -10.82 -16.08 2.63
C GLY A 13 -11.07 -15.05 1.53
N SER A 14 -11.39 -13.80 1.88
CA SER A 14 -11.70 -12.71 0.93
C SER A 14 -11.70 -11.33 1.59
N LEU A 15 -11.63 -10.28 0.77
CA LEU A 15 -11.71 -8.87 1.17
C LEU A 15 -13.12 -8.31 0.95
N THR A 16 -13.55 -7.45 1.86
CA THR A 16 -14.62 -6.47 1.60
C THR A 16 -14.04 -5.25 0.88
N ARG A 17 -14.92 -4.43 0.27
CA ARG A 17 -14.50 -3.18 -0.38
C ARG A 17 -13.84 -2.22 0.61
N ASP A 18 -14.37 -2.11 1.83
CA ASP A 18 -13.88 -1.16 2.82
C ASP A 18 -12.50 -1.58 3.36
N GLU A 19 -12.24 -2.88 3.51
CA GLU A 19 -10.91 -3.39 3.82
C GLU A 19 -9.91 -3.19 2.67
N LEU A 20 -10.35 -3.33 1.41
CA LEU A 20 -9.53 -3.01 0.26
C LEU A 20 -9.13 -1.52 0.26
N VAL A 21 -10.07 -0.61 0.54
CA VAL A 21 -9.80 0.82 0.70
C VAL A 21 -8.81 1.06 1.84
N LYS A 22 -9.00 0.40 2.99
CA LYS A 22 -8.11 0.52 4.15
C LYS A 22 -6.67 0.08 3.86
N VAL A 23 -6.49 -1.03 3.13
CA VAL A 23 -5.13 -1.45 2.70
C VAL A 23 -4.53 -0.42 1.74
N MET A 24 -5.34 0.18 0.88
CA MET A 24 -4.88 1.23 -0.04
C MET A 24 -4.45 2.50 0.70
N GLU A 25 -5.22 2.95 1.69
CA GLU A 25 -4.88 4.10 2.54
C GLU A 25 -3.56 3.86 3.29
N TRP A 26 -3.41 2.69 3.92
CA TRP A 26 -2.17 2.30 4.58
C TRP A 26 -0.98 2.27 3.60
N LYS A 27 -1.17 1.73 2.39
CA LYS A 27 -0.12 1.72 1.37
C LYS A 27 0.29 3.14 0.98
N LEU A 28 -0.68 4.04 0.83
CA LEU A 28 -0.42 5.44 0.48
C LEU A 28 0.23 6.23 1.61
N SER A 29 0.06 5.83 2.88
CA SER A 29 0.76 6.45 4.01
C SER A 29 2.25 6.08 4.06
N ARG A 30 2.66 4.99 3.40
CA ARG A 30 4.07 4.56 3.33
C ARG A 30 4.88 5.22 2.22
N GLY A 31 4.23 5.81 1.21
CA GLY A 31 4.91 6.31 0.01
C GLY A 31 4.31 7.61 -0.53
N LYS A 32 4.45 7.84 -1.83
CA LYS A 32 3.87 9.03 -2.49
C LYS A 32 2.35 8.94 -2.50
N PHE A 33 1.69 9.88 -1.82
CA PHE A 33 0.24 9.98 -1.80
C PHE A 33 -0.32 10.23 -3.21
N ARG A 34 -1.29 9.40 -3.64
CA ARG A 34 -1.91 9.45 -4.97
C ARG A 34 -3.44 9.30 -4.84
N PRO A 35 -4.17 10.41 -4.66
CA PRO A 35 -5.60 10.38 -4.33
C PRO A 35 -6.47 9.76 -5.42
N THR A 36 -6.05 9.84 -6.69
CA THR A 36 -6.76 9.23 -7.82
C THR A 36 -6.88 7.70 -7.70
N LEU A 37 -5.89 7.03 -7.10
CA LEU A 37 -5.96 5.58 -6.92
C LEU A 37 -7.00 5.19 -5.85
N LEU A 38 -7.17 6.01 -4.81
CA LEU A 38 -8.16 5.76 -3.76
C LEU A 38 -9.60 5.84 -4.33
N ALA A 39 -9.86 6.82 -5.19
CA ALA A 39 -11.14 6.94 -5.90
C ALA A 39 -11.41 5.72 -6.79
N GLN A 40 -10.40 5.23 -7.51
CA GLN A 40 -10.53 4.04 -8.35
C GLN A 40 -10.85 2.78 -7.53
N VAL A 41 -10.12 2.57 -6.43
CA VAL A 41 -10.33 1.43 -5.54
C VAL A 41 -11.73 1.46 -4.92
N SER A 42 -12.19 2.63 -4.48
CA SER A 42 -13.52 2.84 -3.88
C SER A 42 -14.67 2.61 -4.87
N SER A 43 -14.40 2.71 -6.17
CA SER A 43 -15.39 2.50 -7.24
C SER A 43 -15.63 1.03 -7.61
N ASN A 44 -14.89 0.08 -7.02
CA ASN A 44 -15.13 -1.34 -7.26
C ASN A 44 -16.44 -1.79 -6.60
N PRO A 45 -17.31 -2.53 -7.32
CA PRO A 45 -18.48 -3.16 -6.71
C PRO A 45 -18.10 -4.15 -5.60
N PRO A 46 -18.82 -4.19 -4.46
CA PRO A 46 -18.46 -5.05 -3.32
C PRO A 46 -18.35 -6.54 -3.68
N ASP A 47 -19.26 -7.05 -4.51
CA ASP A 47 -19.28 -8.44 -4.99
C ASP A 47 -18.05 -8.77 -5.86
N VAL A 48 -17.61 -7.82 -6.69
CA VAL A 48 -16.40 -7.95 -7.52
C VAL A 48 -15.15 -8.04 -6.63
N VAL A 49 -15.06 -7.22 -5.57
CA VAL A 49 -13.94 -7.28 -4.61
C VAL A 49 -13.89 -8.62 -3.90
N VAL A 50 -15.01 -9.09 -3.38
CA VAL A 50 -15.10 -10.40 -2.70
C VAL A 50 -14.73 -11.53 -3.67
N GLY A 51 -15.27 -11.52 -4.89
CA GLY A 51 -15.00 -12.56 -5.89
C GLY A 51 -13.54 -12.60 -6.34
N ALA A 52 -12.95 -11.44 -6.67
CA ALA A 52 -11.56 -11.38 -7.11
C ALA A 52 -10.58 -11.73 -5.99
N SER A 53 -10.80 -11.23 -4.78
CA SER A 53 -9.96 -11.55 -3.63
C SER A 53 -10.03 -13.02 -3.25
N ARG A 54 -11.23 -13.63 -3.26
CA ARG A 54 -11.39 -15.07 -3.00
C ARG A 54 -10.60 -15.92 -3.99
N ARG A 55 -10.71 -15.62 -5.29
CA ARG A 55 -9.93 -16.32 -6.32
C ARG A 55 -8.43 -16.10 -6.12
N GLY A 56 -8.00 -14.86 -5.91
CA GLY A 56 -6.60 -14.52 -5.68
C GLY A 56 -6.00 -15.25 -4.47
N PHE A 57 -6.68 -15.23 -3.34
CA PHE A 57 -6.22 -15.88 -2.11
C PHE A 57 -6.23 -17.41 -2.20
N SER A 58 -7.17 -18.01 -2.93
CA SER A 58 -7.18 -19.46 -3.17
C SER A 58 -5.98 -19.96 -3.99
N LEU A 59 -5.30 -19.07 -4.72
CA LEU A 59 -4.10 -19.39 -5.49
C LEU A 59 -2.82 -19.33 -4.64
N VAL A 60 -2.87 -18.77 -3.44
CA VAL A 60 -1.67 -18.56 -2.60
C VAL A 60 -1.15 -19.90 -2.08
N LYS A 61 0.04 -20.27 -2.55
CA LYS A 61 0.83 -21.44 -2.08
C LYS A 61 2.29 -21.01 -1.88
N GLU A 62 3.15 -21.97 -1.54
CA GLU A 62 4.59 -21.71 -1.35
C GLU A 62 5.33 -21.34 -2.64
N SER A 63 4.89 -21.76 -3.83
CA SER A 63 5.66 -21.51 -5.07
C SER A 63 5.55 -20.07 -5.58
N ASP A 64 6.61 -19.55 -6.22
CA ASP A 64 6.61 -18.20 -6.81
C ASP A 64 5.50 -18.05 -7.85
N GLU A 65 5.30 -19.07 -8.69
CA GLU A 65 4.27 -19.06 -9.74
C GLU A 65 2.87 -18.87 -9.16
N SER A 66 2.60 -19.46 -8.00
CA SER A 66 1.32 -19.36 -7.31
C SER A 66 1.09 -17.94 -6.78
N ILE A 67 2.13 -17.32 -6.21
CA ILE A 67 2.08 -15.94 -5.73
C ILE A 67 1.91 -14.97 -6.91
N ILE A 68 2.60 -15.20 -8.02
CA ILE A 68 2.45 -14.39 -9.24
C ILE A 68 1.04 -14.53 -9.83
N ALA A 69 0.46 -15.73 -9.83
CA ALA A 69 -0.91 -15.95 -10.29
C ALA A 69 -1.92 -15.23 -9.39
N ALA A 70 -1.77 -15.34 -8.07
CA ALA A 70 -2.59 -14.62 -7.08
C ALA A 70 -2.51 -13.10 -7.28
N LEU A 71 -1.29 -12.58 -7.48
CA LEU A 71 -1.05 -11.15 -7.74
C LEU A 71 -1.75 -10.67 -9.01
N LYS A 72 -1.66 -11.45 -10.10
CA LYS A 72 -2.33 -11.13 -11.36
C LYS A 72 -3.85 -11.15 -11.24
N GLU A 73 -4.40 -12.07 -10.44
CA GLU A 73 -5.85 -12.13 -10.20
C GLU A 73 -6.33 -10.89 -9.45
N LEU A 74 -5.62 -10.48 -8.40
CA LEU A 74 -5.95 -9.27 -7.63
C LEU A 74 -5.78 -7.98 -8.46
N ALA A 75 -4.79 -7.95 -9.36
CA ALA A 75 -4.55 -6.81 -10.25
C ALA A 75 -5.64 -6.58 -11.32
N LYS A 76 -6.68 -7.42 -11.37
CA LYS A 76 -7.88 -7.19 -12.19
C LYS A 76 -8.82 -6.13 -11.59
N LEU A 77 -8.69 -5.84 -10.29
CA LEU A 77 -9.49 -4.82 -9.61
C LEU A 77 -9.09 -3.41 -10.05
N LYS A 78 -10.06 -2.49 -10.15
CA LYS A 78 -9.79 -1.11 -10.54
C LYS A 78 -8.90 -0.43 -9.49
N GLY A 79 -7.85 0.25 -9.96
CA GLY A 79 -6.87 0.93 -9.08
C GLY A 79 -5.87 -0.02 -8.41
N VAL A 80 -5.91 -1.32 -8.70
CA VAL A 80 -4.99 -2.32 -8.14
C VAL A 80 -3.97 -2.74 -9.20
N GLY A 81 -2.75 -2.20 -9.10
CA GLY A 81 -1.58 -2.68 -9.87
C GLY A 81 -0.74 -3.69 -9.08
N PRO A 82 0.40 -4.18 -9.64
CA PRO A 82 1.27 -5.15 -8.97
C PRO A 82 1.69 -4.75 -7.55
N ALA A 83 1.99 -3.47 -7.34
CA ALA A 83 2.33 -2.97 -6.02
C ALA A 83 1.16 -3.10 -5.03
N THR A 84 -0.04 -2.64 -5.40
CA THR A 84 -1.21 -2.75 -4.50
C THR A 84 -1.62 -4.21 -4.31
N ALA A 85 -1.58 -5.04 -5.36
CA ALA A 85 -1.87 -6.47 -5.26
C ALA A 85 -0.91 -7.18 -4.28
N SER A 86 0.38 -6.86 -4.31
CA SER A 86 1.34 -7.40 -3.33
C SER A 86 1.05 -6.95 -1.89
N ALA A 87 0.53 -5.74 -1.68
CA ALA A 87 0.10 -5.28 -0.35
C ALA A 87 -1.09 -6.10 0.17
N LEU A 88 -2.07 -6.41 -0.69
CA LEU A 88 -3.21 -7.26 -0.34
C LEU A 88 -2.77 -8.69 -0.02
N LEU A 89 -1.81 -9.24 -0.78
CA LEU A 89 -1.23 -10.54 -0.49
C LEU A 89 -0.45 -10.54 0.83
N SER A 90 0.30 -9.48 1.14
CA SER A 90 1.02 -9.35 2.41
C SER A 90 0.06 -9.21 3.61
N ALA A 91 -1.10 -8.56 3.42
CA ALA A 91 -2.16 -8.51 4.42
C ALA A 91 -2.79 -9.89 4.66
N TYR A 92 -2.98 -10.67 3.60
CA TYR A 92 -3.52 -12.04 3.69
C TYR A 92 -2.51 -13.04 4.26
N ASN A 93 -1.25 -12.98 3.83
CA ASN A 93 -0.18 -13.85 4.30
C ASN A 93 1.10 -13.01 4.56
N PRO A 94 1.46 -12.76 5.83
CA PRO A 94 2.61 -11.93 6.22
C PRO A 94 3.98 -12.45 5.77
N SER A 95 4.08 -13.69 5.27
CA SER A 95 5.29 -14.26 4.67
C SER A 95 5.52 -13.78 3.24
N ILE A 96 4.48 -13.26 2.57
CA ILE A 96 4.57 -12.67 1.23
C ILE A 96 5.05 -11.21 1.36
N PRO A 97 6.10 -10.81 0.62
CA PRO A 97 6.62 -9.45 0.68
C PRO A 97 5.71 -8.46 -0.05
N PHE A 98 5.62 -7.26 0.53
CA PHE A 98 5.04 -6.11 -0.16
C PHE A 98 6.06 -5.53 -1.15
N MET A 99 5.61 -5.13 -2.34
CA MET A 99 6.42 -4.40 -3.32
C MET A 99 6.57 -2.92 -2.91
N SER A 100 7.27 -2.66 -1.82
CA SER A 100 7.58 -1.32 -1.34
C SER A 100 8.67 -0.65 -2.18
N ASP A 101 8.69 0.68 -2.19
CA ASP A 101 9.71 1.46 -2.90
C ASP A 101 11.09 1.20 -2.28
N GLU A 102 11.15 1.07 -0.95
CA GLU A 102 12.35 0.72 -0.18
C GLU A 102 12.92 -0.63 -0.63
N ALA A 103 12.10 -1.68 -0.65
CA ALA A 103 12.54 -3.01 -1.05
C ALA A 103 12.91 -3.08 -2.54
N LEU A 104 12.18 -2.39 -3.42
CA LEU A 104 12.55 -2.29 -4.84
C LEU A 104 13.87 -1.56 -5.06
N SER A 105 14.13 -0.51 -4.28
CA SER A 105 15.36 0.29 -4.40
C SER A 105 16.63 -0.49 -4.07
N LEU A 106 16.53 -1.58 -3.31
CA LEU A 106 17.67 -2.47 -3.02
C LEU A 106 18.16 -3.27 -4.24
N TYR A 107 17.27 -3.58 -5.17
CA TYR A 107 17.58 -4.48 -6.30
C TYR A 107 17.48 -3.80 -7.67
N SER A 108 16.98 -2.57 -7.72
CA SER A 108 16.85 -1.82 -8.96
C SER A 108 17.10 -0.33 -8.76
N ALA A 109 17.93 0.25 -9.63
CA ALA A 109 18.15 1.69 -9.70
C ALA A 109 16.91 2.47 -10.18
N LYS A 110 15.99 1.79 -10.90
CA LYS A 110 14.74 2.39 -11.39
C LYS A 110 13.55 1.65 -10.81
N LEU A 111 12.66 2.36 -10.13
CA LEU A 111 11.43 1.80 -9.60
C LEU A 111 10.48 1.42 -10.74
N GLN A 112 10.20 0.12 -10.86
CA GLN A 112 9.27 -0.44 -11.84
C GLN A 112 8.19 -1.24 -11.12
N TYR A 113 6.93 -0.88 -11.32
CA TYR A 113 5.79 -1.51 -10.64
C TYR A 113 5.12 -2.54 -11.55
N THR A 114 5.92 -3.48 -12.07
CA THR A 114 5.49 -4.50 -13.03
C THR A 114 5.53 -5.90 -12.42
N VAL A 115 4.82 -6.86 -13.02
CA VAL A 115 4.85 -8.26 -12.56
C VAL A 115 6.28 -8.87 -12.64
N PRO A 116 7.07 -8.65 -13.70
CA PRO A 116 8.46 -9.13 -13.73
C PRO A 116 9.33 -8.52 -12.62
N ALA A 117 9.18 -7.23 -12.33
CA ALA A 117 9.90 -6.58 -11.24
C ALA A 117 9.53 -7.19 -9.88
N TYR A 118 8.24 -7.48 -9.66
CA TYR A 118 7.81 -8.16 -8.44
C TYR A 118 8.34 -9.59 -8.35
N LYS A 119 8.35 -10.34 -9.46
CA LYS A 119 8.93 -11.70 -9.48
C LYS A 119 10.40 -11.68 -9.06
N ASN A 120 11.19 -10.75 -9.62
CA ASN A 120 12.59 -10.60 -9.25
C ASN A 120 12.76 -10.22 -7.77
N LEU A 121 11.94 -9.30 -7.27
CA LEU A 121 11.93 -8.91 -5.85
C LEU A 121 11.65 -10.11 -4.94
N LEU A 122 10.63 -10.91 -5.27
CA LEU A 122 10.25 -12.10 -4.50
C LEU A 122 11.39 -13.12 -4.43
N GLU A 123 12.01 -13.43 -5.58
CA GLU A 123 13.16 -14.34 -5.65
C GLU A 123 14.32 -13.85 -4.77
N LYS A 124 14.66 -12.56 -4.84
CA LYS A 124 15.76 -11.96 -4.06
C LYS A 124 15.48 -11.99 -2.55
N LEU A 125 14.27 -11.65 -2.12
CA LEU A 125 13.90 -11.64 -0.71
C LEU A 125 13.80 -13.06 -0.13
N ARG A 126 13.37 -14.05 -0.94
CA ARG A 126 13.39 -15.47 -0.53
C ARG A 126 14.82 -15.98 -0.36
N ALA A 127 15.72 -15.65 -1.28
CA ALA A 127 17.13 -16.00 -1.16
C ALA A 127 17.78 -15.38 0.09
N GLN A 128 17.46 -14.12 0.40
CA GLN A 128 17.92 -13.48 1.63
C GLN A 128 17.36 -14.13 2.89
N ALA A 129 16.06 -14.46 2.91
CA ALA A 129 15.46 -15.15 4.05
C ALA A 129 16.15 -16.49 4.31
N ALA A 130 16.42 -17.27 3.25
CA ALA A 130 17.14 -18.54 3.36
C ALA A 130 18.57 -18.36 3.90
N GLU A 131 19.29 -17.34 3.46
CA GLU A 131 20.65 -17.05 3.93
C GLU A 131 20.66 -16.62 5.40
N LEU A 132 19.71 -15.77 5.83
CA LEU A 132 19.59 -15.34 7.23
C LEU A 132 19.26 -16.53 8.15
N ASN A 133 18.29 -17.36 7.74
CA ASN A 133 17.93 -18.60 8.43
C ASN A 133 19.15 -19.53 8.60
N LYS A 134 19.96 -19.69 7.54
CA LYS A 134 21.19 -20.49 7.60
C LYS A 134 22.22 -19.93 8.59
N ARG A 135 22.42 -18.60 8.62
CA ARG A 135 23.39 -17.94 9.51
C ARG A 135 23.00 -18.03 10.98
N GLU A 136 21.71 -17.88 11.26
CA GLU A 136 21.18 -17.85 12.62
C GLU A 136 20.80 -19.25 13.14
N GLY A 137 20.82 -20.28 12.29
CA GLY A 137 20.29 -21.59 12.63
C GLY A 137 18.79 -21.55 12.94
N SER A 138 18.05 -20.66 12.27
CA SER A 138 16.61 -20.43 12.46
C SER A 138 15.82 -20.74 11.19
N ASP A 139 14.50 -20.84 11.30
CA ASP A 139 13.55 -20.88 10.18
C ASP A 139 12.59 -19.68 10.22
N ASN A 140 12.93 -18.69 11.03
CA ASN A 140 12.04 -17.59 11.40
C ASN A 140 11.95 -16.53 10.29
N TRP A 141 12.97 -16.38 9.45
CA TRP A 141 12.97 -15.40 8.38
C TRP A 141 12.11 -15.84 7.20
N THR A 142 11.24 -14.93 6.77
CA THR A 142 10.43 -15.06 5.56
C THR A 142 10.70 -13.88 4.65
N ALA A 143 10.40 -14.01 3.36
CA ALA A 143 10.55 -12.89 2.42
C ALA A 143 9.79 -11.64 2.88
N GLY A 144 8.59 -11.81 3.45
CA GLY A 144 7.82 -10.72 4.06
C GLY A 144 8.48 -10.10 5.31
N LYS A 145 9.19 -10.87 6.14
CA LYS A 145 10.00 -10.30 7.24
C LYS A 145 11.21 -9.54 6.73
N CYS A 146 11.89 -10.05 5.71
CA CYS A 146 13.01 -9.35 5.05
C CYS A 146 12.55 -7.99 4.50
N GLU A 147 11.42 -7.96 3.79
CA GLU A 147 10.83 -6.70 3.29
C GLU A 147 10.55 -5.70 4.41
N ARG A 148 9.91 -6.14 5.50
CA ARG A 148 9.61 -5.27 6.64
C ARG A 148 10.87 -4.77 7.33
N ALA A 149 11.90 -5.60 7.45
CA ALA A 149 13.20 -5.21 8.01
C ALA A 149 13.88 -4.14 7.14
N VAL A 150 13.87 -4.31 5.82
CA VAL A 150 14.38 -3.32 4.87
C VAL A 150 13.62 -2.00 5.00
N TRP A 151 12.29 -2.06 5.02
CA TRP A 151 11.46 -0.87 5.20
C TRP A 151 11.78 -0.17 6.52
N ALA A 152 11.83 -0.90 7.64
CA ALA A 152 12.15 -0.34 8.95
C ALA A 152 13.53 0.34 8.98
N TRP A 153 14.54 -0.28 8.37
CA TRP A 153 15.88 0.31 8.25
C TRP A 153 15.87 1.59 7.40
N CYS A 154 15.24 1.57 6.24
CA CYS A 154 15.13 2.75 5.37
C CYS A 154 14.40 3.91 6.05
N ILE A 155 13.33 3.63 6.79
CA ILE A 155 12.61 4.63 7.58
C ILE A 155 13.48 5.16 8.72
N GLY A 156 14.13 4.28 9.48
CA GLY A 156 15.06 4.69 10.54
C GLY A 156 16.15 5.63 10.03
N LYS A 157 16.73 5.32 8.87
CA LYS A 157 17.74 6.17 8.21
C LYS A 157 17.19 7.55 7.83
N ARG A 158 15.95 7.61 7.33
CA ARG A 158 15.27 8.88 7.00
C ARG A 158 15.05 9.79 8.22
N PHE A 159 14.93 9.20 9.41
CA PHE A 159 14.78 9.92 10.68
C PHE A 159 16.08 10.04 11.47
N GLY A 160 17.23 9.65 10.92
CA GLY A 160 18.53 9.73 11.61
C GLY A 160 18.70 8.71 12.74
N LEU A 161 17.85 7.69 12.84
CA LEU A 161 17.87 6.69 13.91
C LEU A 161 18.88 5.56 13.69
N THR A 162 19.54 5.53 12.53
CA THR A 162 20.49 4.46 12.17
C THR A 162 21.96 4.84 12.38
N GLU A 163 22.25 5.99 12.98
CA GLU A 163 23.57 6.26 13.54
C GLU A 163 23.76 5.44 14.82
N MET A 164 23.78 4.12 14.66
CA MET A 164 24.46 3.28 15.64
C MET A 164 25.95 3.52 15.39
N GLY A 165 26.57 4.28 16.28
CA GLY A 165 28.02 4.31 16.38
C GLY A 165 28.53 2.87 16.44
N GLU A 166 29.69 2.63 15.82
CA GLU A 166 30.46 1.43 16.08
C GLU A 166 30.61 1.27 17.60
N ASP A 167 29.92 0.27 18.17
CA ASP A 167 29.99 -0.04 19.59
C ASP A 167 31.40 -0.54 19.91
N LYS A 168 32.30 0.39 20.26
CA LYS A 168 33.50 0.08 21.01
C LYS A 168 33.06 -0.12 22.45
N GLY A 169 32.70 -1.36 22.74
CA GLY A 169 32.17 -1.79 24.02
C GLY A 169 32.87 -1.13 25.20
N ASN A 170 32.11 -0.33 25.94
CA ASN A 170 32.40 -0.06 27.32
C ASN A 170 31.07 0.15 28.04
N GLY A 171 30.67 -0.85 28.83
CA GLY A 171 29.43 -0.85 29.57
C GLY A 171 29.43 0.27 30.62
N ASN A 172 28.41 1.11 30.57
CA ASN A 172 27.72 1.53 31.77
C ASN A 172 26.29 1.98 31.41
N ASP A 173 25.36 1.11 31.74
CA ASP A 173 23.93 1.31 31.70
C ASP A 173 23.50 2.14 32.92
N THR A 174 22.90 3.30 32.68
CA THR A 174 21.90 3.86 33.58
C THR A 174 20.77 4.46 32.74
N GLY A 175 19.81 3.61 32.37
CA GLY A 175 18.53 4.04 31.82
C GLY A 175 17.82 5.06 32.71
N THR A 176 17.30 6.13 32.09
CA THR A 176 16.33 7.03 32.72
C THR A 176 15.01 6.87 31.97
N PRO A 177 13.87 6.62 32.66
CA PRO A 177 12.58 6.45 32.01
C PRO A 177 12.03 7.82 31.57
N VAL A 178 11.59 7.92 30.33
CA VAL A 178 10.81 9.08 29.86
C VAL A 178 9.35 8.79 30.16
N THR A 179 8.80 9.52 31.12
CA THR A 179 7.38 9.55 31.50
C THR A 179 6.56 10.23 30.43
N GLU A 180 5.39 9.65 30.14
CA GLU A 180 4.29 10.25 29.40
C GLU A 180 3.78 11.50 30.15
N GLU A 181 3.71 12.66 29.49
CA GLU A 181 2.60 13.62 29.56
C GLU A 181 2.84 14.82 28.61
N ASP A 182 1.74 15.50 28.28
CA ASP A 182 1.58 16.73 27.47
C ASP A 182 1.60 16.56 25.94
N GLY A 183 0.57 16.90 25.16
CA GLY A 183 -0.70 17.57 25.39
C GLY A 183 -1.23 17.96 24.01
N ILE A 184 -2.44 17.52 23.65
CA ILE A 184 -3.08 17.81 22.35
C ILE A 184 -3.68 19.22 22.42
N PRO A 185 -3.37 20.17 21.51
CA PRO A 185 -4.14 21.39 21.41
C PRO A 185 -5.39 21.16 20.54
N GLU A 186 -6.56 21.15 21.19
CA GLU A 186 -7.87 21.33 20.55
C GLU A 186 -7.92 22.66 19.77
N LYS A 187 -8.48 22.61 18.56
CA LYS A 187 -8.97 23.81 17.87
C LYS A 187 -10.49 23.73 17.76
N GLU A 188 -11.15 24.56 18.56
CA GLU A 188 -12.60 24.80 18.54
C GLU A 188 -13.07 25.38 17.20
N GLU A 189 -14.19 24.84 16.71
CA GLU A 189 -15.06 25.46 15.72
C GLU A 189 -15.76 26.69 16.31
N LYS A 190 -15.80 27.80 15.55
CA LYS A 190 -16.81 28.85 15.73
C LYS A 190 -17.53 29.11 14.41
N ARG A 191 -18.83 28.81 14.38
CA ARG A 191 -19.81 29.45 13.49
C ARG A 191 -20.13 30.86 14.00
N PRO A 192 -20.56 31.76 13.11
CA PRO A 192 -21.76 32.53 13.42
C PRO A 192 -22.82 32.43 12.30
N SER A 193 -24.07 32.53 12.74
CA SER A 193 -25.32 32.43 12.01
C SER A 193 -25.78 33.74 11.33
N LYS A 194 -26.27 33.59 10.10
CA LYS A 194 -27.38 34.26 9.36
C LYS A 194 -27.92 35.65 9.74
N SER A 195 -28.11 36.48 8.71
CA SER A 195 -29.41 37.04 8.21
C SER A 195 -29.15 37.77 6.86
N ASN A 196 -29.72 37.36 5.71
CA ASN A 196 -31.01 37.80 5.11
C ASN A 196 -30.94 39.27 4.59
N ASP A 197 -31.29 39.67 3.36
CA ASP A 197 -32.34 39.25 2.42
C ASP A 197 -32.01 39.60 0.93
N ASP A 198 -32.66 38.85 0.01
CA ASP A 198 -33.32 39.21 -1.25
C ASP A 198 -32.71 40.18 -2.29
N ASP A 199 -32.55 39.72 -3.55
CA ASP A 199 -33.44 40.11 -4.67
C ASP A 199 -33.19 39.24 -5.92
N GLU A 200 -34.27 39.05 -6.66
CA GLU A 200 -34.51 38.14 -7.76
C GLU A 200 -34.13 38.77 -9.12
N THR A 201 -34.08 37.92 -10.15
CA THR A 201 -34.34 38.18 -11.59
C THR A 201 -33.19 38.03 -12.61
N THR A 202 -33.36 36.95 -13.39
CA THR A 202 -33.32 36.85 -14.87
C THR A 202 -32.10 37.33 -15.67
N GLY A 203 -31.58 36.44 -16.53
CA GLY A 203 -30.63 36.86 -17.57
C GLY A 203 -30.07 35.76 -18.46
N LEU A 204 -30.92 35.18 -19.32
CA LEU A 204 -30.55 34.35 -20.46
C LEU A 204 -29.55 35.10 -21.37
N ARG A 205 -28.38 34.52 -21.71
CA ARG A 205 -27.69 34.86 -22.97
C ARG A 205 -26.79 33.75 -23.51
N ARG A 206 -26.82 33.69 -24.83
CA ARG A 206 -26.59 32.57 -25.76
C ARG A 206 -25.27 32.75 -26.52
N SER A 207 -24.83 31.65 -27.13
CA SER A 207 -23.91 31.53 -28.30
C SER A 207 -22.41 31.34 -27.97
N LYS A 208 -21.65 30.46 -28.62
CA LYS A 208 -21.72 29.95 -30.00
C LYS A 208 -21.15 28.52 -30.11
N ARG A 209 -21.94 27.62 -30.73
CA ARG A 209 -21.45 26.44 -31.44
C ARG A 209 -20.68 26.89 -32.69
N ARG A 210 -19.54 26.29 -32.99
CA ARG A 210 -19.06 26.14 -34.36
C ARG A 210 -18.84 24.66 -34.63
N ARG A 211 -19.73 24.09 -35.45
CA ARG A 211 -19.55 22.82 -36.15
C ARG A 211 -18.51 23.05 -37.26
N LYS A 212 -17.66 22.06 -37.55
CA LYS A 212 -17.12 21.85 -38.90
C LYS A 212 -17.53 20.45 -39.32
N ALA A 213 -18.21 20.38 -40.46
CA ALA A 213 -18.71 19.17 -41.08
C ALA A 213 -17.58 18.36 -41.71
N ALA A 214 -17.88 17.07 -41.92
CA ALA A 214 -17.16 16.11 -42.73
C ALA A 214 -17.14 16.51 -44.21
N ASP A 215 -16.15 15.98 -44.94
CA ASP A 215 -16.34 15.48 -46.29
C ASP A 215 -15.62 14.13 -46.42
N GLU A 216 -16.37 13.16 -46.90
CA GLU A 216 -15.93 11.90 -47.50
C GLU A 216 -15.55 12.16 -48.96
N ASP A 217 -14.50 11.50 -49.47
CA ASP A 217 -14.52 10.79 -50.76
C ASP A 217 -13.17 10.04 -50.91
N VAL A 218 -13.17 8.71 -50.94
CA VAL A 218 -13.11 7.88 -52.16
C VAL A 218 -11.79 8.05 -52.91
N SER A 219 -10.81 7.18 -52.64
CA SER A 219 -10.48 6.02 -53.47
C SER A 219 -9.29 5.24 -52.90
#